data_AF-A0A9P7AZL0-F1
#
_entry.id   AF-A0A9P7AZL0-F1
#
_cell.length_a   1.000
_cell.length_b   1.000
_cell.length_c   1.000
_cell.angle_alpha   90.00
_cell.angle_beta   90.00
_cell.angle_gamma   90.00
#
_symmetry.space_group_name_H-M   'P 1'
#
loop_
_entity.id
_entity.type
_entity.pdbx_description
1 polymer ?
#
loop_
_entity_poly.entity_id
_entity_poly.type
_entity_poly.pdbx_seq_one_letter_code
_entity_poly.pdbx_strand_id
1 'polypeptide(L)'
;MAPSPAEIEAAPRLPMPSRNPLPLSSGQEAQVRELYHARVRGYCAAEIKLFAECALGKTFTAPFKCRQQNRAMNTCMVAHATQAEQDSAREEWFATRLKRQREREGKEARKKEQEKFHREWWGLPQEDRDGDKGREVLRKAERVGGFPKRDEGQLSKDRHR
;
A
#
# COMPACT_ATOMS: atom_id res chain seq x y z
N MET A 1 15.39 -0.15 4.07
CA MET A 1 14.43 -1.13 4.61
C MET A 1 12.99 -0.63 4.44
N ALA A 2 12.09 -1.49 3.95
CA ALA A 2 10.65 -1.28 4.18
C ALA A 2 10.39 -1.58 5.68
N PRO A 3 9.61 -0.75 6.39
CA PRO A 3 9.29 -1.03 7.78
C PRO A 3 8.59 -2.40 7.87
N SER A 4 8.97 -3.18 8.86
CA SER A 4 8.37 -4.50 9.07
C SER A 4 6.87 -4.35 9.37
N PRO A 5 6.03 -5.36 9.10
CA PRO A 5 4.59 -5.31 9.40
C PRO A 5 4.29 -4.96 10.87
N ALA A 6 5.21 -5.26 11.79
CA ALA A 6 5.09 -4.96 13.22
C ALA A 6 5.30 -3.46 13.56
N GLU A 7 6.16 -2.74 12.83
CA GLU A 7 6.37 -1.30 13.05
C GLU A 7 5.17 -0.45 12.57
N ILE A 8 4.42 -1.00 11.61
CA ILE A 8 3.20 -0.44 11.05
C ILE A 8 2.02 -0.52 12.06
N GLU A 9 2.08 -1.40 13.06
CA GLU A 9 1.10 -1.51 14.15
C GLU A 9 1.44 -0.67 15.39
N ALA A 10 2.69 -0.20 15.54
CA ALA A 10 3.16 0.44 16.77
C ALA A 10 2.78 1.92 16.96
N ALA A 11 2.08 2.54 15.99
CA ALA A 11 1.59 3.91 16.16
C ALA A 11 0.35 3.91 17.07
N PRO A 12 0.31 4.75 18.13
CA PRO A 12 -0.83 4.79 19.04
C PRO A 12 -2.10 5.18 18.28
N ARG A 13 -3.15 4.36 18.39
CA ARG A 13 -4.48 4.65 17.85
C ARG A 13 -5.04 5.87 18.59
N LEU A 14 -5.20 6.99 17.89
CA LEU A 14 -5.78 8.17 18.49
C LEU A 14 -7.30 8.03 18.65
N PRO A 15 -7.89 8.52 19.76
CA PRO A 15 -9.33 8.53 19.93
C PRO A 15 -10.00 9.46 18.92
N MET A 16 -11.28 9.19 18.65
CA MET A 16 -12.06 9.96 17.70
C MET A 16 -12.28 11.40 18.21
N PRO A 17 -12.01 12.45 17.41
CA PRO A 17 -12.01 13.83 17.93
C PRO A 17 -13.35 14.38 18.43
N SER A 18 -14.50 13.91 17.91
CA SER A 18 -15.83 14.41 18.28
C SER A 18 -16.94 13.40 18.01
N ARG A 19 -17.95 13.28 18.87
CA ARG A 19 -19.08 12.33 18.66
C ARG A 19 -19.95 12.63 17.42
N ASN A 20 -19.96 13.86 16.93
CA ASN A 20 -20.63 14.23 15.68
C ASN A 20 -19.68 13.97 14.49
N PRO A 21 -20.12 13.28 13.41
CA PRO A 21 -19.26 13.03 12.25
C PRO A 21 -18.72 14.34 11.68
N LEU A 22 -17.39 14.47 11.70
CA LEU A 22 -16.71 15.62 11.09
C LEU A 22 -16.91 15.58 9.56
N PRO A 23 -17.27 16.70 8.93
CA PRO A 23 -17.33 16.76 7.47
C PRO A 23 -15.91 16.57 6.91
N LEU A 24 -15.74 15.55 6.08
CA LEU A 24 -14.48 15.22 5.43
C LEU A 24 -14.44 15.83 4.02
N SER A 25 -13.24 16.18 3.55
CA SER A 25 -13.02 16.48 2.13
C SER A 25 -13.32 15.24 1.28
N SER A 26 -13.75 15.44 0.02
CA SER A 26 -14.05 14.33 -0.91
C SER A 26 -12.90 13.31 -1.03
N GLY A 27 -11.65 13.77 -1.03
CA GLY A 27 -10.48 12.88 -1.06
C GLY A 27 -10.27 12.09 0.24
N GLN A 28 -10.66 12.65 1.38
CA GLN A 28 -10.61 11.97 2.67
C GLN A 28 -11.73 10.93 2.78
N GLU A 29 -12.93 11.24 2.28
CA GLU A 29 -14.04 10.29 2.19
C GLU A 29 -13.72 9.10 1.28
N ALA A 30 -13.03 9.33 0.16
CA ALA A 30 -12.57 8.25 -0.72
C ALA A 30 -11.66 7.26 0.03
N GLN A 31 -10.72 7.75 0.83
CA GLN A 31 -9.83 6.91 1.64
C GLN A 31 -10.59 6.13 2.73
N VAL A 32 -11.60 6.73 3.35
CA VAL A 32 -12.50 6.02 4.29
C VAL A 32 -13.26 4.91 3.56
N ARG A 33 -13.80 5.19 2.36
CA ARG A 33 -14.51 4.19 1.54
C ARG A 33 -13.58 3.05 1.14
N GLU A 34 -12.31 3.32 0.87
CA GLU A 34 -11.31 2.29 0.57
C GLU A 34 -11.09 1.35 1.76
N LEU A 35 -10.93 1.89 2.98
CA LEU A 35 -10.81 1.08 4.21
C LEU A 35 -12.07 0.26 4.47
N TYR A 36 -13.24 0.88 4.34
CA TYR A 36 -14.53 0.21 4.46
C TYR A 36 -14.64 -0.96 3.47
N HIS A 37 -14.38 -0.74 2.18
CA HIS A 37 -14.42 -1.81 1.18
C HIS A 37 -13.36 -2.88 1.44
N ALA A 38 -12.17 -2.52 1.92
CA ALA A 38 -11.13 -3.48 2.27
C ALA A 38 -11.58 -4.40 3.42
N ARG A 39 -12.24 -3.85 4.44
CA ARG A 39 -12.76 -4.62 5.58
C ARG A 39 -13.91 -5.54 5.17
N VAL A 40 -14.89 -5.03 4.41
CA VAL A 40 -16.00 -5.85 3.89
C VAL A 40 -15.48 -7.00 3.03
N ARG A 41 -14.46 -6.74 2.18
CA ARG A 41 -13.79 -7.81 1.42
C ARG A 41 -13.04 -8.79 2.32
N GLY A 42 -12.50 -8.34 3.45
CA GLY A 42 -11.88 -9.19 4.46
C GLY A 42 -12.86 -10.18 5.08
N TYR A 43 -14.05 -9.72 5.48
CA TYR A 43 -15.10 -10.61 6.00
C TYR A 43 -15.59 -11.62 4.95
N CYS A 44 -15.76 -11.17 3.71
CA CYS A 44 -16.23 -12.00 2.59
C CYS A 44 -15.11 -12.71 1.81
N ALA A 45 -13.91 -12.85 2.38
CA ALA A 45 -12.75 -13.38 1.66
C ALA A 45 -12.96 -14.79 1.09
N ALA A 46 -13.71 -15.64 1.80
CA ALA A 46 -14.03 -17.00 1.34
C ALA A 46 -14.89 -16.99 0.06
N GLU A 47 -15.96 -16.20 0.03
CA GLU A 47 -16.85 -16.10 -1.13
C GLU A 47 -16.16 -15.43 -2.33
N ILE A 48 -15.33 -14.41 -2.06
CA ILE A 48 -14.52 -13.76 -3.10
C ILE A 48 -13.54 -14.76 -3.72
N LYS A 49 -12.94 -15.64 -2.91
CA LYS A 49 -12.02 -16.66 -3.40
C LYS A 49 -12.73 -17.66 -4.30
N LEU A 50 -13.92 -18.15 -3.92
CA LEU A 50 -14.71 -19.07 -4.74
C LEU A 50 -15.14 -18.44 -6.07
N PHE A 51 -15.52 -17.16 -6.06
CA PHE A 51 -15.79 -16.41 -7.28
C PHE A 51 -14.53 -16.26 -8.15
N ALA A 52 -13.39 -15.92 -7.54
CA ALA A 52 -12.12 -15.76 -8.23
C ALA A 52 -11.68 -17.06 -8.92
N GLU A 53 -11.75 -18.20 -8.20
CA GLU A 53 -11.42 -19.53 -8.74
C GLU A 53 -12.29 -19.89 -9.96
N CYS A 54 -13.59 -19.60 -9.92
CA CYS A 54 -14.47 -19.81 -11.06
C CYS A 54 -14.15 -18.86 -12.23
N ALA A 55 -13.78 -17.61 -11.94
CA ALA A 55 -13.48 -16.58 -12.93
C ALA A 55 -12.09 -16.73 -13.59
N LEU A 56 -11.21 -17.56 -13.03
CA LEU A 56 -9.90 -17.86 -13.62
C LEU A 56 -10.08 -18.39 -15.05
N GLY A 57 -9.57 -17.64 -16.03
CA GLY A 57 -9.67 -17.97 -17.45
C GLY A 57 -11.05 -17.76 -18.09
N LYS A 58 -11.98 -17.07 -17.43
CA LYS A 58 -13.33 -16.79 -17.93
C LYS A 58 -13.68 -15.29 -17.89
N THR A 59 -12.83 -14.44 -18.45
CA THR A 59 -13.00 -12.98 -18.38
C THR A 59 -14.34 -12.49 -18.95
N PHE A 60 -14.71 -12.95 -20.14
CA PHE A 60 -15.93 -12.51 -20.83
C PHE A 60 -17.19 -13.28 -20.41
N THR A 61 -17.05 -14.55 -20.01
CA THR A 61 -18.18 -15.43 -19.69
C THR A 61 -18.43 -15.59 -18.19
N ALA A 62 -17.59 -15.03 -17.31
CA ALA A 62 -17.72 -15.09 -15.86
C ALA A 62 -19.10 -14.64 -15.33
N PRO A 63 -19.73 -13.56 -15.82
CA PRO A 63 -21.03 -13.14 -15.30
C PRO A 63 -22.14 -14.19 -15.48
N PHE A 64 -22.03 -15.01 -16.53
CA PHE A 64 -23.00 -16.06 -16.84
C PHE A 64 -22.61 -17.40 -16.21
N LYS A 65 -21.36 -17.84 -16.41
CA LYS A 65 -20.86 -19.15 -15.96
C LYS A 65 -20.62 -19.21 -14.45
N CYS A 66 -20.24 -18.10 -13.82
CA CYS A 66 -19.97 -17.98 -12.39
C CYS A 66 -21.07 -17.20 -11.64
N ARG A 67 -22.29 -17.18 -12.20
CA ARG A 67 -23.42 -16.40 -11.64
C ARG A 67 -23.77 -16.79 -10.21
N GLN A 68 -23.64 -18.07 -9.86
CA GLN A 68 -23.97 -18.56 -8.52
C GLN A 68 -22.97 -18.04 -7.49
N GLN A 69 -21.67 -18.15 -7.78
CA GLN A 69 -20.60 -17.65 -6.92
C GLN A 69 -20.64 -16.12 -6.82
N ASN A 70 -20.93 -15.43 -7.91
CA ASN A 70 -21.09 -13.97 -7.92
C ASN A 70 -22.24 -13.51 -7.00
N ARG A 71 -23.39 -14.22 -7.03
CA ARG A 71 -24.51 -13.96 -6.12
C ARG A 71 -24.13 -14.20 -4.66
N ALA A 72 -23.51 -15.34 -4.34
CA ALA A 72 -23.08 -15.64 -2.98
C ALA A 72 -22.12 -14.57 -2.42
N MET A 73 -21.13 -14.18 -3.21
CA MET A 73 -20.21 -13.09 -2.88
C MET A 73 -20.95 -11.77 -2.64
N ASN A 74 -21.86 -11.37 -3.55
CA ASN A 74 -22.60 -10.11 -3.41
C ASN A 74 -23.54 -10.14 -2.19
N THR A 75 -24.18 -11.28 -1.89
CA THR A 75 -25.02 -11.44 -0.70
C THR A 75 -24.20 -11.23 0.58
N CYS A 76 -23.00 -11.81 0.66
CA CYS A 76 -22.09 -11.55 1.78
C CYS A 76 -21.70 -10.07 1.88
N MET A 77 -21.30 -9.46 0.76
CA MET A 77 -20.89 -8.06 0.75
C MET A 77 -22.01 -7.12 1.21
N VAL A 78 -23.24 -7.35 0.76
CA VAL A 78 -24.41 -6.56 1.16
C VAL A 78 -24.74 -6.78 2.65
N ALA A 79 -24.60 -8.00 3.17
CA ALA A 79 -24.83 -8.28 4.59
C ALA A 79 -23.88 -7.49 5.51
N HIS A 80 -22.62 -7.33 5.10
CA HIS A 80 -21.61 -6.55 5.85
C HIS A 80 -21.56 -5.07 5.47
N ALA A 81 -22.35 -4.64 4.48
CA ALA A 81 -22.40 -3.26 4.01
C ALA A 81 -23.25 -2.38 4.94
N THR A 82 -22.88 -2.31 6.22
CA THR A 82 -23.64 -1.59 7.26
C THR A 82 -23.05 -0.20 7.55
N GLN A 83 -23.91 0.71 8.04
CA GLN A 83 -23.48 2.03 8.48
C GLN A 83 -22.47 1.97 9.62
N ALA A 84 -22.61 0.99 10.52
CA ALA A 84 -21.67 0.77 11.63
C ALA A 84 -20.26 0.40 11.14
N GLU A 85 -20.15 -0.38 10.06
CA GLU A 85 -18.85 -0.68 9.43
C GLU A 85 -18.26 0.56 8.77
N GLN A 86 -19.08 1.44 8.20
CA GLN A 86 -18.61 2.71 7.65
C GLN A 86 -18.09 3.65 8.75
N ASP A 87 -18.79 3.76 9.89
CA ASP A 87 -18.37 4.63 10.99
C ASP A 87 -17.13 4.10 11.70
N SER A 88 -17.01 2.78 11.89
CA SER A 88 -15.78 2.18 12.42
C SER A 88 -14.60 2.26 11.44
N ALA A 89 -14.83 2.27 10.12
CA ALA A 89 -13.80 2.58 9.13
C ALA A 89 -13.37 4.06 9.21
N ARG A 90 -14.29 4.98 9.49
CA ARG A 90 -13.96 6.40 9.77
C ARG A 90 -13.09 6.52 11.02
N GLU A 91 -13.46 5.84 12.10
CA GLU A 91 -12.69 5.83 13.34
C GLU A 91 -11.27 5.31 13.13
N GLU A 92 -11.10 4.21 12.41
CA GLU A 92 -9.80 3.66 12.05
C GLU A 92 -8.98 4.63 11.18
N TRP A 93 -9.63 5.29 10.23
CA TRP A 93 -9.00 6.31 9.39
C TRP A 93 -8.47 7.46 10.24
N PHE A 94 -9.25 7.96 11.19
CA PHE A 94 -8.80 9.00 12.13
C PHE A 94 -7.70 8.50 13.08
N ALA A 95 -7.82 7.28 13.60
CA ALA A 95 -6.84 6.68 14.51
C ALA A 95 -5.46 6.56 13.85
N THR A 96 -5.42 6.25 12.56
CA THR A 96 -4.19 6.10 11.76
C THR A 96 -3.63 7.42 11.22
N ARG A 97 -4.20 8.58 11.57
CA ARG A 97 -3.75 9.88 11.04
C ARG A 97 -2.27 10.17 11.30
N LEU A 98 -1.76 9.83 12.49
CA LEU A 98 -0.36 10.05 12.85
C LEU A 98 0.57 9.14 12.04
N LYS A 99 0.16 7.89 11.83
CA LYS A 99 0.90 6.95 10.99
C LYS A 99 1.01 7.48 9.55
N ARG A 100 -0.09 7.98 8.99
CA ARG A 100 -0.09 8.58 7.64
C ARG A 100 0.77 9.84 7.56
N GLN A 101 0.86 10.64 8.63
CA GLN A 101 1.81 11.76 8.67
C GLN A 101 3.25 11.27 8.70
N ARG A 102 3.60 10.32 9.57
CA ARG A 102 4.95 9.73 9.62
C ARG A 102 5.37 9.12 8.28
N GLU A 103 4.45 8.44 7.59
CA GLU A 103 4.70 7.87 6.26
C GLU A 103 4.94 8.96 5.20
N ARG A 104 4.27 10.12 5.28
CA ARG A 104 4.53 11.26 4.39
C ARG A 104 5.89 11.89 4.68
N GLU A 105 6.21 12.15 5.93
CA GLU A 105 7.51 12.68 6.36
C GLU A 105 8.66 11.77 5.93
N GLY A 106 8.50 10.45 6.11
CA GLY A 106 9.49 9.46 5.65
C GLY A 106 9.66 9.43 4.13
N LYS A 107 8.58 9.56 3.37
CA LYS A 107 8.63 9.66 1.90
C LYS A 107 9.29 10.96 1.44
N GLU A 108 9.00 12.08 2.09
CA GLU A 108 9.62 13.38 1.81
C GLU A 108 11.11 13.39 2.13
N ALA A 109 11.52 12.79 3.26
CA ALA A 109 12.93 12.61 3.59
C ALA A 109 13.66 11.79 2.50
N ARG A 110 13.08 10.66 2.10
CA ARG A 110 13.62 9.82 1.01
C ARG A 110 13.65 10.56 -0.33
N LYS A 111 12.67 11.43 -0.60
CA LYS A 111 12.64 12.25 -1.82
C LYS A 111 13.77 13.28 -1.80
N LYS A 112 14.00 13.96 -0.67
CA LYS A 112 15.12 14.91 -0.50
C LYS A 112 16.47 14.23 -0.67
N GLU A 113 16.64 13.02 -0.14
CA GLU A 113 17.85 12.21 -0.35
C GLU A 113 18.04 11.84 -1.82
N GLN A 114 16.97 11.41 -2.49
CA GLN A 114 17.00 11.13 -3.92
C GLN A 114 17.27 12.39 -4.77
N GLU A 115 16.73 13.55 -4.40
CA GLU A 115 16.97 14.83 -5.09
C GLU A 115 18.44 15.28 -4.91
N LYS A 116 19.01 15.11 -3.70
CA LYS A 116 20.45 15.35 -3.46
C LYS A 116 21.32 14.43 -4.31
N PHE A 117 21.02 13.13 -4.30
CA PHE A 117 21.71 12.16 -5.14
C PHE A 117 21.59 12.49 -6.63
N HIS A 118 20.39 12.81 -7.10
CA HIS A 118 20.15 13.18 -8.49
C HIS A 118 20.96 14.42 -8.88
N ARG A 119 21.04 15.43 -8.00
CA ARG A 119 21.84 16.64 -8.23
C ARG A 119 23.33 16.34 -8.27
N GLU A 120 23.84 15.51 -7.35
CA GLU A 120 25.24 15.09 -7.31
C GLU A 120 25.61 14.26 -8.56
N TRP A 121 24.75 13.34 -8.97
CA TRP A 121 24.96 12.45 -10.12
C TRP A 121 24.92 13.17 -11.48
N TRP A 122 23.93 14.06 -11.68
CA TRP A 122 23.75 14.77 -12.95
C TRP A 122 24.54 16.08 -13.04
N GLY A 123 25.10 16.57 -11.92
CA GLY A 123 25.93 17.78 -11.87
C GLY A 123 27.43 17.57 -12.14
N LEU A 124 27.90 16.32 -12.23
CA LEU A 124 29.28 15.99 -12.57
C LEU A 124 29.55 16.17 -14.08
N PRO A 125 30.71 16.71 -14.50
CA PRO A 125 31.14 16.69 -15.90
C PRO A 125 31.12 15.27 -16.47
N GLN A 126 30.83 15.12 -17.77
CA GLN A 126 30.61 13.80 -18.40
C GLN A 126 31.80 12.83 -18.19
N GLU A 127 33.04 13.34 -18.22
CA GLU A 127 34.26 12.57 -17.96
C GLU A 127 34.34 12.04 -16.50
N ASP A 128 33.90 12.83 -15.52
CA ASP A 128 33.87 12.43 -14.11
C ASP A 128 32.70 11.47 -13.80
N ARG A 129 31.62 11.52 -14.59
CA ARG A 129 30.48 10.58 -14.50
C ARG A 129 30.83 9.18 -15.00
N ASP A 130 31.60 9.10 -16.08
CA ASP A 130 32.05 7.83 -16.67
C ASP A 130 33.33 7.28 -15.98
N GLY A 131 34.04 8.16 -15.25
CA GLY A 131 35.24 7.84 -14.47
C GLY A 131 34.99 7.26 -13.07
N ASP A 132 36.06 7.15 -12.29
CA ASP A 132 36.03 6.50 -10.96
C ASP A 132 35.13 7.22 -9.95
N LYS A 133 34.98 8.55 -10.06
CA LYS A 133 34.11 9.34 -9.19
C LYS A 133 32.64 9.00 -9.41
N GLY A 134 32.18 8.88 -10.66
CA GLY A 134 30.86 8.38 -10.98
C GLY A 134 30.67 6.92 -10.53
N ARG A 135 31.67 6.05 -10.70
CA ARG A 135 31.59 4.66 -10.19
C ARG A 135 31.46 4.61 -8.68
N GLU A 136 32.15 5.50 -7.94
CA GLU A 136 32.09 5.59 -6.49
C GLU A 136 30.73 6.12 -5.99
N VAL A 137 30.19 7.15 -6.64
CA VAL A 137 28.86 7.69 -6.33
C VAL A 137 27.77 6.64 -6.62
N LEU A 138 27.87 5.87 -7.71
CA LEU A 138 27.00 4.71 -7.99
C LEU A 138 27.14 3.60 -6.95
N ARG A 139 28.35 3.35 -6.45
CA ARG A 139 28.61 2.31 -5.44
C ARG A 139 28.08 2.71 -4.07
N LYS A 140 28.06 4.01 -3.75
CA LYS A 140 27.42 4.60 -2.57
C LYS A 140 25.91 4.73 -2.70
N ALA A 141 25.40 4.89 -3.93
CA ALA A 141 23.97 4.93 -4.20
C ALA A 141 23.35 3.56 -3.96
N GLU A 142 22.49 3.44 -2.97
CA GLU A 142 21.53 2.35 -2.94
C GLU A 142 20.70 2.41 -4.23
N ARG A 143 20.87 1.36 -5.05
CA ARG A 143 20.26 1.11 -6.37
C ARG A 143 18.96 1.89 -6.59
N VAL A 144 19.05 2.94 -7.41
CA VAL A 144 17.91 3.74 -7.90
C VAL A 144 16.85 2.78 -8.45
N GLY A 145 15.72 2.68 -7.75
CA GLY A 145 14.70 1.65 -7.98
C GLY A 145 13.94 1.18 -6.72
N GLY A 146 14.31 1.64 -5.53
CA GLY A 146 13.53 1.38 -4.31
C GLY A 146 13.82 0.05 -3.61
N PHE A 147 14.88 -0.66 -3.99
CA PHE A 147 15.31 -1.87 -3.27
C PHE A 147 16.52 -1.57 -2.38
N PRO A 148 16.46 -1.88 -1.06
CA PRO A 148 17.64 -1.82 -0.21
C PRO A 148 18.72 -2.80 -0.71
N LYS A 149 19.98 -2.49 -0.41
CA LYS A 149 21.12 -3.37 -0.69
C LYS A 149 20.82 -4.78 -0.13
N ARG A 150 20.95 -5.84 -0.94
CA ARG A 150 20.95 -7.21 -0.40
C ARG A 150 22.19 -7.33 0.48
N ASP A 151 21.99 -7.65 1.75
CA ASP A 151 23.09 -8.07 2.63
C ASP A 151 23.80 -9.26 1.97
N GLU A 152 25.13 -9.21 1.93
CA GLU A 152 25.98 -10.28 1.40
C GLU A 152 25.83 -11.51 2.31
N GLY A 153 24.82 -12.33 2.03
CA GLY A 153 24.51 -13.53 2.81
C GLY A 153 23.11 -14.11 2.62
N GLN A 154 22.14 -13.35 2.07
CA GLN A 154 20.80 -13.91 1.83
C GLN A 154 20.67 -14.47 0.40
N LEU A 155 20.82 -15.79 0.29
CA LEU A 155 20.49 -16.59 -0.89
C LEU A 155 19.07 -16.30 -1.39
N SER A 156 18.95 -16.12 -2.69
CA SER A 156 17.70 -15.77 -3.39
C SER A 156 16.70 -16.91 -3.22
N LYS A 157 15.69 -16.73 -2.37
CA LYS A 157 14.60 -17.68 -2.20
C LYS A 157 13.50 -17.52 -3.27
N ASP A 158 13.85 -17.13 -4.49
CA ASP A 158 12.89 -16.94 -5.58
C ASP A 158 13.53 -17.20 -6.94
N ARG A 159 13.95 -18.45 -7.16
CA ARG A 159 14.22 -19.01 -8.50
C ARG A 159 13.88 -20.49 -8.51
N HIS A 160 12.61 -20.80 -8.29
CA HIS A 160 11.98 -22.03 -8.78
C HIS A 160 10.65 -21.63 -9.42
N ARG A 161 10.73 -21.24 -10.70
CA ARG A 161 9.69 -21.49 -11.69
C ARG A 161 10.33 -21.51 -13.07
#